data_AF-A0A016VLD5-F1
#
_entry.id   AF-A0A016VLD5-F1
#
_cell.length_a   1.000
_cell.length_b   1.000
_cell.length_c   1.000
_cell.angle_alpha   90.00
_cell.angle_beta   90.00
_cell.angle_gamma   90.00
#
_symmetry.space_group_name_H-M   'P 1'
#
loop_
_entity.id
_entity.type
_entity.pdbx_description
1 polymer ?
#
loop_
_entity_poly.entity_id
_entity_poly.type
_entity_poly.pdbx_seq_one_letter_code
_entity_poly.pdbx_strand_id
1 'polypeptide(L)'
;MDLKNGNDIIFHFNPRLKDKLLVFNSYHGGRWQEEERASVVFPFETKKMYTVDLVASGKNSVFVYVNGQLVYEFLERQSGNRVASLAVAGDIHIHSVNVI
;
A
#
# COMPACT_ATOMS: atom_id res chain seq x y z
N MET A 1 -4.29 3.30 -0.21
CA MET A 1 -4.33 2.40 -1.37
C MET A 1 -4.51 1.02 -0.82
N ASP A 2 -5.61 0.38 -1.18
CA ASP A 2 -6.09 -0.79 -0.46
C ASP A 2 -6.25 -1.93 -1.45
N LEU A 3 -5.55 -3.03 -1.23
CA LEU A 3 -5.80 -4.31 -1.88
C LEU A 3 -6.80 -5.07 -1.02
N LYS A 4 -8.00 -5.31 -1.58
CA LYS A 4 -9.16 -5.77 -0.81
C LYS A 4 -9.68 -7.12 -1.26
N ASN A 5 -10.29 -7.82 -0.30
CA ASN A 5 -11.14 -8.97 -0.54
C ASN A 5 -12.49 -8.74 0.18
N GLY A 6 -13.51 -8.32 -0.56
CA GLY A 6 -14.78 -7.89 0.03
C GLY A 6 -14.57 -6.70 0.99
N ASN A 7 -14.93 -6.90 2.26
CA ASN A 7 -14.80 -5.88 3.31
C ASN A 7 -13.41 -5.86 3.98
N ASP A 8 -12.60 -6.89 3.78
CA ASP A 8 -11.26 -6.96 4.33
C ASP A 8 -10.27 -6.19 3.45
N ILE A 9 -9.27 -5.57 4.09
CA ILE A 9 -8.12 -4.96 3.44
C ILE A 9 -6.93 -5.87 3.72
N ILE A 10 -6.49 -6.60 2.71
CA ILE A 10 -5.34 -7.51 2.80
C ILE A 10 -4.05 -6.70 2.95
N PHE A 11 -3.96 -5.60 2.20
CA PHE A 11 -2.84 -4.67 2.27
C PHE A 11 -3.33 -3.24 2.13
N HIS A 12 -3.04 -2.43 3.15
CA HIS A 12 -3.29 -1.00 3.18
C HIS A 12 -1.97 -0.25 3.12
N PHE A 13 -1.78 0.57 2.09
CA PHE A 13 -0.68 1.51 1.99
C PHE A 13 -1.18 2.94 2.15
N ASN A 14 -0.68 3.62 3.18
CA ASN A 14 -1.08 4.99 3.53
C ASN A 14 0.13 5.89 3.80
N PRO A 15 0.64 6.56 2.75
CA PRO A 15 1.53 7.70 2.92
C PRO A 15 0.82 8.82 3.70
N ARG A 16 1.40 9.24 4.83
CA ARG A 16 0.92 10.35 5.65
C ARG A 16 1.89 11.52 5.50
N LEU A 17 1.58 12.45 4.59
CA LEU A 17 2.45 13.60 4.27
C LEU A 17 2.76 14.48 5.50
N LYS A 18 1.78 14.71 6.37
CA LYS A 18 1.92 15.54 7.56
C LYS A 18 2.98 14.99 8.52
N ASP A 19 2.94 13.68 8.75
CA ASP A 19 3.84 13.01 9.68
C ASP A 19 5.15 12.56 9.01
N LYS A 20 5.21 12.65 7.67
CA LYS A 20 6.28 12.11 6.83
C LYS A 20 6.52 10.62 7.09
N LEU A 21 5.44 9.84 7.16
CA LEU A 21 5.47 8.40 7.41
C LEU A 21 4.83 7.62 6.27
N LEU A 22 5.45 6.50 5.92
CA LEU A 22 4.80 5.45 5.14
C LEU A 22 4.22 4.43 6.12
N VAL A 23 2.89 4.35 6.18
CA VAL A 23 2.18 3.42 7.07
C VAL A 23 1.59 2.29 6.26
N PHE A 24 1.73 1.08 6.77
CA PHE A 24 1.20 -0.15 6.22
C PHE A 24 0.36 -0.86 7.26
N ASN A 25 -0.73 -1.50 6.83
CA ASN A 25 -1.58 -2.27 7.74
C ASN A 25 -2.44 -3.27 6.96
N SER A 26 -3.27 -4.02 7.69
CA SER A 26 -4.39 -4.81 7.19
C SER A 26 -5.64 -4.51 8.02
N TYR A 27 -6.81 -4.72 7.42
CA TYR A 27 -8.10 -4.64 8.10
C TYR A 27 -8.80 -5.97 7.93
N HIS A 28 -9.06 -6.67 9.03
CA HIS A 28 -9.68 -7.99 9.02
C HIS A 28 -10.53 -8.20 10.27
N GLY A 29 -11.68 -8.86 10.10
CA GLY A 29 -12.60 -9.12 11.21
C GLY A 29 -13.14 -7.84 11.85
N GLY A 30 -13.35 -6.80 11.03
CA GLY A 30 -13.94 -5.53 11.49
C GLY A 30 -12.97 -4.58 12.21
N ARG A 31 -11.66 -4.83 12.18
CA ARG A 31 -10.67 -3.99 12.87
C ARG A 31 -9.35 -3.87 12.12
N TRP A 32 -8.71 -2.72 12.31
CA TRP A 32 -7.30 -2.52 11.95
C TRP A 32 -6.41 -3.41 12.81
N GLN A 33 -5.38 -3.94 12.18
CA GLN A 33 -4.33 -4.69 12.86
C GLN A 33 -3.20 -3.73 13.30
N GLU A 34 -2.06 -4.26 13.74
CA GLU A 34 -0.91 -3.44 14.14
C GLU A 34 -0.33 -2.64 12.96
N GLU A 35 -0.03 -1.36 13.15
CA GLU A 35 0.60 -0.54 12.10
C GLU A 35 2.07 -0.94 11.90
N GLU A 36 2.47 -1.06 10.64
CA GLU A 36 3.87 -1.10 10.24
C GLU A 36 4.28 0.25 9.65
N ARG A 37 5.52 0.67 9.92
CA ARG A 37 6.05 1.95 9.47
C ARG A 37 7.40 1.72 8.82
N ALA A 38 7.57 2.18 7.58
CA ALA A 38 8.87 2.04 6.93
C ALA A 38 9.91 2.98 7.56
N SER A 39 11.08 2.42 7.85
CA SER A 39 12.27 3.16 8.28
C SER A 39 13.04 3.72 7.07
N VAL A 40 12.36 4.52 6.24
CA VAL A 40 12.94 5.14 5.03
C VAL A 40 12.70 6.65 5.02
N VAL A 41 13.50 7.38 4.24
CA VAL A 41 13.21 8.79 3.96
C VAL A 41 11.88 8.89 3.22
N PHE A 42 10.98 9.71 3.74
CA PHE A 42 9.65 9.88 3.15
C PHE A 42 9.75 10.43 1.72
N PRO A 43 9.24 9.71 0.70
CA PRO A 43 9.53 10.03 -0.70
C PRO A 43 8.58 11.06 -1.32
N PHE A 44 7.45 11.37 -0.66
CA PHE A 44 6.39 12.17 -1.26
C PHE A 44 6.48 13.66 -0.88
N GLU A 45 6.16 14.51 -1.86
CA GLU A 45 5.98 15.94 -1.72
C GLU A 45 4.70 16.35 -2.45
N THR A 46 4.06 17.43 -1.98
CA THR A 46 2.86 17.95 -2.64
C THR A 46 3.16 18.43 -4.06
N LYS A 47 2.22 18.23 -5.00
CA LYS A 47 2.30 18.69 -6.40
C LYS A 47 3.41 18.04 -7.25
N LYS A 48 4.03 16.95 -6.79
CA LYS A 48 4.93 16.12 -7.61
C LYS A 48 4.21 14.86 -8.08
N MET A 49 4.64 14.33 -9.23
CA MET A 49 4.16 13.05 -9.77
C MET A 49 5.04 11.90 -9.28
N TYR A 50 4.40 10.76 -9.03
CA TYR A 50 5.05 9.55 -8.56
C TYR A 50 4.44 8.33 -9.24
N THR A 51 5.27 7.31 -9.48
CA THR A 51 4.80 5.95 -9.76
C THR A 51 4.86 5.16 -8.46
N VAL A 52 3.79 4.42 -8.16
CA VAL A 52 3.77 3.47 -7.06
C VAL A 52 3.43 2.10 -7.61
N ASP A 53 4.32 1.13 -7.40
CA ASP A 53 4.10 -0.26 -7.79
C ASP A 53 3.88 -1.10 -6.54
N LEU A 54 2.79 -1.88 -6.54
CA LEU A 54 2.46 -2.85 -5.50
C LEU A 54 2.59 -4.24 -6.11
N VAL A 55 3.69 -4.93 -5.80
CA VAL A 55 4.07 -6.17 -6.48
C VAL A 55 3.94 -7.33 -5.51
N ALA A 56 3.02 -8.26 -5.79
CA ALA A 56 2.92 -9.51 -5.05
C ALA A 56 4.19 -10.35 -5.26
N SER A 57 4.80 -10.82 -4.18
CA SER A 57 6.02 -11.63 -4.23
C SER A 57 5.79 -13.08 -4.68
N GLY A 58 4.52 -13.51 -4.71
CA GLY A 58 4.14 -14.93 -4.82
C GLY A 58 4.47 -15.75 -3.57
N LYS A 59 4.98 -15.12 -2.51
CA LYS A 59 5.39 -15.76 -1.24
C LYS A 59 4.87 -14.97 -0.03
N ASN A 60 3.57 -14.69 0.01
CA ASN A 60 2.88 -13.99 1.12
C ASN A 60 3.49 -12.63 1.48
N SER A 61 3.92 -11.85 0.49
CA SER A 61 4.36 -10.48 0.72
C SER A 61 4.04 -9.58 -0.47
N VAL A 62 3.96 -8.28 -0.19
CA VAL A 62 3.80 -7.23 -1.20
C VAL A 62 5.00 -6.31 -1.12
N PHE A 63 5.75 -6.22 -2.23
CA PHE A 63 6.80 -5.23 -2.40
C PHE A 63 6.19 -3.91 -2.83
N VAL A 64 6.65 -2.82 -2.21
CA VAL A 64 6.20 -1.46 -2.50
C VAL A 64 7.36 -0.70 -3.10
N TYR A 65 7.18 -0.25 -4.34
CA TYR A 65 8.13 0.61 -5.03
C TYR A 65 7.55 2.02 -5.16
N VAL A 66 8.41 3.02 -5.01
CA VAL A 66 8.11 4.41 -5.33
C VAL A 66 9.14 4.88 -6.34
N ASN A 67 8.69 5.30 -7.53
CA ASN A 67 9.54 5.66 -8.67
C ASN A 67 10.58 4.55 -9.00
N GLY A 68 10.17 3.29 -8.95
CA GLY A 68 11.03 2.12 -9.21
C GLY A 68 12.01 1.76 -8.09
N GLN A 69 12.08 2.53 -7.00
CA GLN A 69 12.90 2.19 -5.84
C GLN A 69 12.08 1.43 -4.80
N LEU A 70 12.58 0.28 -4.34
CA LEU A 70 11.97 -0.48 -3.26
C LEU A 70 12.00 0.34 -1.96
N VAL A 71 10.83 0.57 -1.36
CA VAL A 71 10.71 1.30 -0.08
C VAL A 71 10.28 0.42 1.07
N TYR A 72 9.57 -0.69 0.81
CA TYR A 72 9.11 -1.59 1.84
C TYR A 72 8.71 -2.96 1.27
N GLU A 73 8.88 -4.01 2.08
CA GLU A 73 8.23 -5.31 1.87
C GLU A 73 7.25 -5.53 3.03
N PHE A 74 5.96 -5.65 2.72
CA PHE A 74 4.94 -5.96 3.71
C PHE A 74 4.65 -7.46 3.69
N LEU A 75 4.82 -8.12 4.84
CA LEU A 75 4.43 -9.52 4.99
C LEU A 75 2.91 -9.61 5.17
N GLU A 76 2.25 -10.32 4.26
CA GLU A 76 0.80 -10.46 4.27
C GLU A 76 0.33 -11.22 5.52
N ARG A 77 -0.66 -10.67 6.23
CA ARG A 77 -1.24 -11.31 7.43
C ARG A 77 -2.37 -12.29 7.10
N GLN A 78 -2.87 -12.23 5.87
CA GLN A 78 -3.88 -13.10 5.28
C GLN A 78 -3.47 -13.36 3.83
N SER A 79 -3.83 -14.52 3.28
CA SER A 79 -3.41 -14.89 1.92
C SER A 79 -3.85 -13.85 0.87
N GLY A 80 -2.87 -13.25 0.18
CA GLY A 80 -3.05 -12.31 -0.92
C GLY A 80 -3.69 -12.90 -2.17
N ASN A 81 -3.76 -14.23 -2.29
CA ASN A 81 -4.43 -14.93 -3.40
C ASN A 81 -5.94 -14.61 -3.50
N ARG A 82 -6.50 -13.90 -2.52
CA ARG A 82 -7.92 -13.51 -2.49
C ARG A 82 -8.15 -12.03 -2.84
N VAL A 83 -7.12 -11.26 -3.15
CA VAL A 83 -7.29 -9.85 -3.55
C VAL A 83 -8.12 -9.81 -4.83
N ALA A 84 -9.23 -9.06 -4.79
CA ALA A 84 -10.20 -8.97 -5.88
C ALA A 84 -10.42 -7.52 -6.36
N SER A 85 -9.97 -6.52 -5.59
CA SER A 85 -10.15 -5.11 -5.95
C SER A 85 -9.05 -4.22 -5.38
N LEU A 86 -8.75 -3.16 -6.11
CA LEU A 86 -7.92 -2.04 -5.66
C LEU A 86 -8.82 -0.84 -5.36
N ALA A 87 -8.66 -0.23 -4.18
CA ALA A 87 -9.27 1.05 -3.86
C ALA A 87 -8.19 2.12 -3.65
N VAL A 88 -8.40 3.28 -4.26
CA VAL A 88 -7.52 4.43 -4.14
C VAL A 88 -8.35 5.63 -3.69
N ALA A 89 -7.93 6.27 -2.60
CA ALA A 89 -8.64 7.38 -1.98
C ALA A 89 -7.65 8.32 -1.28
N GLY A 90 -8.11 9.52 -0.93
CA GLY A 90 -7.34 10.58 -0.29
C GLY A 90 -7.03 11.73 -1.24
N ASP A 91 -6.16 12.64 -0.77
CA ASP A 91 -5.80 13.88 -1.48
C ASP A 91 -4.78 13.63 -2.60
N ILE A 92 -5.22 12.95 -3.66
CA ILE A 92 -4.36 12.58 -4.79
C ILE A 92 -5.06 12.83 -6.14
N HIS A 93 -4.26 13.05 -7.18
CA HIS A 93 -4.72 13.02 -8.56
C HIS A 93 -4.18 11.75 -9.23
N ILE A 94 -5.07 10.91 -9.75
CA ILE A 94 -4.71 9.65 -10.40
C ILE A 94 -4.58 9.91 -11.91
N HIS A 95 -3.39 9.66 -12.45
CA HIS A 95 -3.11 9.82 -13.88
C HIS A 95 -3.37 8.52 -14.65
N SER A 96 -2.94 7.39 -14.10
CA SER A 96 -3.16 6.06 -14.68
C SER A 96 -3.18 4.99 -13.59
N VAL A 97 -3.85 3.89 -13.87
CA VAL A 97 -3.84 2.67 -13.06
C VAL A 97 -3.65 1.50 -14.01
N ASN A 98 -2.65 0.67 -13.75
CA ASN A 98 -2.40 -0.56 -14.50
C ASN A 98 -2.49 -1.74 -13.53
N VAL A 99 -3.20 -2.79 -13.93
CA VAL A 99 -3.26 -4.07 -13.23
C VAL A 99 -2.78 -5.13 -14.23
N ILE A 100 -1.76 -5.88 -13.85
CA ILE A 100 -1.03 -6.83 -14.71
C ILE A 100 -1.18 -8.24 -14.13
#